data_AF-A0A7S3VDG9-F1
#
_entry.id   AF-A0A7S3VDG9-F1
#
_cell.length_a   1.000
_cell.length_b   1.000
_cell.length_c   1.000
_cell.angle_alpha   90.00
_cell.angle_beta   90.00
_cell.angle_gamma   90.00
#
_symmetry.space_group_name_H-M   'P 1'
#
loop_
_entity.id
_entity.type
_entity.pdbx_description
1 polymer ?
#
loop_
_entity_poly.entity_id
_entity_poly.type
_entity_poly.pdbx_seq_one_letter_code
_entity_poly.pdbx_strand_id
1 'polypeptide(L)'
;RTDNYPSEISWDLTETLTRTRINSGPTNSDGYHRASTYTFEFTLERCVSYEFNIYDSYGDGLISSEGGYFKILVEGEQVWGDSNGSGFHFFDMIDIYSCHPTISPRPSFSLTPSRESLSATLELQTHRYPHEISWSLVEVRTGKIIDYGPSDGDTYVKRTKYIIDFTLERCMEYLFTINDSYGDGLNHGYFRISVEGEQIYGTSDGTNFNYRDTVSILSCHPSVSPQPTTSARPSSRPSKRLTYKRPYNPYVPSPSTPVPTSRRIAKGPQKSFGGGRCYYDGDGYNYYQSFSVILILLTDDYPLDTEWNITHQREGGLFSLRDNGPKVGELYKANTLYQIEWTLTGREYLFTINDEAADGLLRGSTPGYFNIFVDGVRVVGNVSDGSNFGATDSVSIIHPCVKE
;
A
#
# COMPACT_ATOMS: atom_id res chain seq x y z
N ARG A 1 21.57 5.41 -8.55
CA ARG A 1 22.82 5.16 -9.31
C ARG A 1 22.44 4.82 -10.74
N THR A 2 22.95 5.57 -11.69
CA THR A 2 22.74 5.31 -13.11
C THR A 2 23.56 4.11 -13.58
N ASP A 3 23.10 3.45 -14.63
CA ASP A 3 23.85 2.47 -15.44
C ASP A 3 24.65 3.20 -16.54
N ASN A 4 24.94 2.51 -17.66
CA ASN A 4 25.66 3.12 -18.77
C ASN A 4 24.81 4.06 -19.64
N TYR A 5 23.48 4.12 -19.46
CA TYR A 5 22.54 4.90 -20.27
C TYR A 5 21.77 5.96 -19.43
N PRO A 6 22.49 6.82 -18.69
CA PRO A 6 21.88 7.79 -17.77
C PRO A 6 20.98 8.83 -18.44
N SER A 7 21.10 9.02 -19.75
CA SER A 7 20.32 9.99 -20.54
C SER A 7 18.87 9.60 -20.72
N GLU A 8 18.54 8.33 -20.47
CA GLU A 8 17.20 7.77 -20.67
C GLU A 8 16.34 7.94 -19.42
N ILE A 9 16.98 8.22 -18.27
CA ILE A 9 16.36 8.29 -16.96
C ILE A 9 15.87 9.69 -16.64
N SER A 10 14.59 9.79 -16.29
CA SER A 10 14.00 10.97 -15.68
C SER A 10 13.07 10.58 -14.54
N TRP A 11 12.75 11.50 -13.64
CA TRP A 11 11.82 11.21 -12.55
C TRP A 11 11.11 12.48 -12.06
N ASP A 12 9.99 12.31 -11.40
CA ASP A 12 9.30 13.37 -10.66
C ASP A 12 8.78 12.88 -9.31
N LEU A 13 8.65 13.81 -8.38
CA LEU A 13 8.04 13.60 -7.08
C LEU A 13 6.90 14.61 -6.94
N THR A 14 5.69 14.12 -6.76
CA THR A 14 4.48 14.93 -6.77
C THR A 14 3.65 14.67 -5.53
N GLU A 15 3.13 15.72 -4.90
CA GLU A 15 2.14 15.55 -3.83
C GLU A 15 0.83 15.03 -4.43
N THR A 16 0.36 13.88 -3.96
CA THR A 16 -0.76 13.17 -4.57
C THR A 16 -2.05 14.00 -4.53
N LEU A 17 -2.29 14.73 -3.43
CA LEU A 17 -3.52 15.52 -3.22
C LEU A 17 -3.59 16.78 -4.09
N THR A 18 -2.52 17.59 -4.08
CA THR A 18 -2.53 18.90 -4.75
C THR A 18 -2.03 18.82 -6.19
N ARG A 19 -1.49 17.68 -6.60
CA ARG A 19 -0.70 17.50 -7.83
C ARG A 19 0.47 18.48 -7.93
N THR A 20 0.91 19.01 -6.78
CA THR A 20 2.06 19.93 -6.75
C THR A 20 3.32 19.11 -6.93
N ARG A 21 4.02 19.34 -8.04
CA ARG A 21 5.33 18.76 -8.27
C ARG A 21 6.32 19.31 -7.24
N ILE A 22 6.68 18.44 -6.30
CA ILE A 22 7.63 18.73 -5.22
C ILE A 22 9.04 18.78 -5.78
N ASN A 23 9.39 17.83 -6.66
CA ASN A 23 10.70 17.82 -7.30
C ASN A 23 10.73 16.98 -8.59
N SER A 24 11.90 16.97 -9.23
CA SER A 24 12.18 16.14 -10.39
C SER A 24 13.63 16.02 -10.76
N GLY A 25 13.94 14.94 -11.46
CA GLY A 25 15.18 14.74 -12.19
C GLY A 25 15.27 15.60 -13.45
N PRO A 26 16.47 15.70 -14.04
CA PRO A 26 16.68 16.23 -15.38
C PRO A 26 15.81 15.50 -16.40
N THR A 27 15.34 16.23 -17.41
CA THR A 27 14.50 15.69 -18.50
C THR A 27 15.26 15.56 -19.82
N ASN A 28 16.60 15.69 -19.79
CA ASN A 28 17.46 15.72 -20.98
C ASN A 28 18.86 15.16 -20.71
N SER A 29 19.52 14.74 -21.81
CA SER A 29 20.74 13.92 -21.89
C SER A 29 22.00 14.44 -21.16
N ASP A 30 21.98 15.66 -20.62
CA ASP A 30 23.14 16.29 -20.00
C ASP A 30 23.08 16.27 -18.45
N GLY A 31 22.00 15.77 -17.86
CA GLY A 31 21.78 15.86 -16.41
C GLY A 31 22.48 14.79 -15.57
N TYR A 32 22.74 13.62 -16.15
CA TYR A 32 23.30 12.48 -15.45
C TYR A 32 24.50 11.86 -16.19
N HIS A 33 25.48 11.41 -15.41
CA HIS A 33 26.67 10.72 -15.91
C HIS A 33 26.55 9.22 -15.73
N ARG A 34 27.23 8.46 -16.59
CA ARG A 34 27.23 6.99 -16.53
C ARG A 34 27.77 6.48 -15.20
N ALA A 35 27.25 5.35 -14.72
CA ALA A 35 27.73 4.64 -13.54
C ALA A 35 27.93 5.54 -12.30
N SER A 36 27.07 6.53 -12.13
CA SER A 36 27.22 7.59 -11.13
C SER A 36 26.07 7.58 -10.13
N THR A 37 26.38 7.87 -8.86
CA THR A 37 25.38 7.90 -7.79
C THR A 37 24.96 9.34 -7.53
N TYR A 38 23.66 9.59 -7.61
CA TYR A 38 23.03 10.84 -7.26
C TYR A 38 22.12 10.61 -6.06
N THR A 39 22.18 11.51 -5.09
CA THR A 39 21.34 11.50 -3.89
C THR A 39 20.58 12.80 -3.83
N PHE A 40 19.27 12.70 -3.63
CA PHE A 40 18.40 13.84 -3.44
C PHE A 40 17.72 13.71 -2.09
N GLU A 41 17.69 14.80 -1.33
CA GLU A 41 17.05 14.86 -0.01
C GLU A 41 15.96 15.92 -0.03
N PHE A 42 14.77 15.54 0.43
CA PHE A 42 13.59 16.41 0.47
C PHE A 42 12.96 16.38 1.86
N THR A 43 12.35 17.49 2.26
CA THR A 43 11.49 17.53 3.43
C THR A 43 10.04 17.38 2.96
N LEU A 44 9.39 16.30 3.38
CA LEU A 44 8.00 16.02 3.07
C LEU A 44 7.12 16.45 4.24
N GLU A 45 5.91 16.93 3.93
CA GLU A 45 4.89 17.20 4.93
C GLU A 45 4.39 15.89 5.53
N ARG A 46 4.15 15.92 6.84
CA ARG A 46 3.74 14.73 7.57
C ARG A 46 2.31 14.35 7.24
N CYS A 47 2.09 13.04 7.16
CA CYS A 47 0.78 12.46 6.83
C CYS A 47 0.23 12.94 5.48
N VAL A 48 1.14 13.26 4.56
CA VAL A 48 0.83 13.56 3.17
C VAL A 48 1.37 12.42 2.30
N SER A 49 0.61 12.08 1.27
CA SER A 49 0.98 11.09 0.26
C SER A 49 1.70 11.78 -0.89
N TYR A 50 2.75 11.13 -1.35
CA TYR A 50 3.54 11.56 -2.50
C TYR A 50 3.69 10.40 -3.46
N GLU A 51 3.72 10.72 -4.73
CA GLU A 51 3.95 9.80 -5.85
C GLU A 51 5.34 10.10 -6.40
N PHE A 52 6.24 9.12 -6.36
CA PHE A 52 7.51 9.18 -7.07
C PHE A 52 7.39 8.37 -8.35
N ASN A 53 7.65 9.02 -9.48
CA ASN A 53 7.62 8.43 -10.79
C ASN A 53 9.03 8.42 -11.35
N ILE A 54 9.50 7.31 -11.90
CA ILE A 54 10.75 7.22 -12.66
C ILE A 54 10.47 6.62 -14.03
N TYR A 55 11.08 7.22 -15.04
CA TYR A 55 10.89 6.87 -16.45
C TYR A 55 12.23 6.53 -17.07
N ASP A 56 12.18 5.60 -18.00
CA ASP A 56 13.28 5.24 -18.87
C ASP A 56 12.80 5.25 -20.32
N SER A 57 13.45 6.06 -21.16
CA SER A 57 12.96 6.31 -22.52
C SER A 57 13.19 5.14 -23.50
N TYR A 58 14.07 4.20 -23.16
CA TYR A 58 14.44 3.08 -24.04
C TYR A 58 13.68 1.79 -23.69
N GLY A 59 13.26 1.63 -22.43
CA GLY A 59 12.36 0.58 -21.99
C GLY A 59 13.05 -0.64 -21.39
N ASP A 60 14.30 -0.50 -20.97
CA ASP A 60 15.04 -1.49 -20.19
C ASP A 60 15.22 -1.09 -18.72
N GLY A 61 14.90 0.16 -18.38
CA GLY A 61 14.99 0.68 -17.03
C GLY A 61 16.45 0.74 -16.57
N LEU A 62 16.67 0.90 -15.27
CA LEU A 62 18.04 0.86 -14.74
C LEU A 62 18.60 -0.58 -14.77
N ILE A 63 19.66 -0.83 -15.54
CA ILE A 63 20.24 -2.16 -15.73
C ILE A 63 21.10 -2.55 -14.52
N SER A 64 20.63 -3.52 -13.73
CA SER A 64 21.30 -3.98 -12.49
C SER A 64 22.66 -4.62 -12.74
N SER A 65 22.84 -5.33 -13.85
CA SER A 65 24.13 -5.96 -14.24
C SER A 65 25.22 -4.93 -14.56
N GLU A 66 24.83 -3.70 -14.88
CA GLU A 66 25.73 -2.55 -15.06
C GLU A 66 25.85 -1.70 -13.78
N GLY A 67 25.20 -2.12 -12.69
CA GLY A 67 25.17 -1.43 -11.41
C GLY A 67 24.16 -0.29 -11.34
N GLY A 68 23.21 -0.21 -12.27
CA GLY A 68 22.09 0.71 -12.25
C GLY A 68 21.05 0.31 -11.21
N TYR A 69 20.65 1.26 -10.36
CA TYR A 69 19.52 1.11 -9.45
C TYR A 69 19.07 2.45 -8.89
N PHE A 70 17.83 2.59 -8.45
CA PHE A 70 17.37 3.66 -7.56
C PHE A 70 16.89 3.08 -6.23
N LYS A 71 16.83 3.92 -5.20
CA LYS A 71 16.23 3.57 -3.92
C LYS A 71 15.67 4.82 -3.26
N ILE A 72 14.56 4.67 -2.55
CA ILE A 72 13.91 5.76 -1.84
C ILE A 72 13.98 5.45 -0.35
N LEU A 73 14.46 6.42 0.43
CA LEU A 73 14.56 6.32 1.88
C LEU A 73 13.62 7.35 2.51
N VAL A 74 12.69 6.89 3.35
CA VAL A 74 11.78 7.75 4.13
C VAL A 74 12.16 7.59 5.59
N GLU A 75 12.63 8.69 6.20
CA GLU A 75 13.14 8.69 7.59
C GLU A 75 14.24 7.63 7.86
N GLY A 76 14.97 7.21 6.82
CA GLY A 76 16.04 6.22 6.90
C GLY A 76 15.63 4.78 6.57
N GLU A 77 14.32 4.52 6.43
CA GLU A 77 13.77 3.23 6.01
C GLU A 77 13.58 3.19 4.49
N GLN A 78 13.92 2.09 3.84
CA GLN A 78 13.76 1.95 2.40
C GLN A 78 12.31 1.64 2.02
N VAL A 79 11.77 2.41 1.07
CA VAL A 79 10.48 2.16 0.43
C VAL A 79 10.75 1.54 -0.94
N TRP A 80 10.02 0.47 -1.25
CA TRP A 80 10.20 -0.32 -2.46
C TRP A 80 9.14 0.03 -3.50
N GLY A 81 9.58 0.17 -4.75
CA GLY A 81 8.72 0.20 -5.94
C GLY A 81 8.59 -1.17 -6.58
N ASP A 82 7.85 -1.25 -7.68
CA ASP A 82 7.50 -2.51 -8.35
C ASP A 82 8.72 -3.25 -8.91
N SER A 83 9.84 -2.55 -9.15
CA SER A 83 11.04 -3.12 -9.77
C SER A 83 12.22 -3.32 -8.80
N ASN A 84 12.00 -3.16 -7.49
CA ASN A 84 13.06 -3.17 -6.48
C ASN A 84 14.24 -2.23 -6.79
N GLY A 85 13.97 -1.17 -7.56
CA GLY A 85 14.96 -0.15 -7.91
C GLY A 85 15.68 -0.36 -9.25
N SER A 86 15.43 -1.43 -10.01
CA SER A 86 16.10 -1.70 -11.31
C SER A 86 15.20 -2.44 -12.30
N GLY A 87 15.46 -2.39 -13.60
CA GLY A 87 14.77 -3.23 -14.60
C GLY A 87 13.27 -2.95 -14.78
N PHE A 88 12.82 -1.72 -14.51
CA PHE A 88 11.41 -1.30 -14.60
C PHE A 88 10.91 -1.04 -16.02
N HIS A 89 11.62 -1.51 -17.04
CA HIS A 89 11.33 -1.20 -18.43
C HIS A 89 11.18 0.32 -18.63
N PHE A 90 10.02 0.80 -19.10
CA PHE A 90 9.82 2.22 -19.37
C PHE A 90 9.48 3.06 -18.13
N PHE A 91 9.00 2.44 -17.05
CA PHE A 91 8.37 3.18 -15.95
C PHE A 91 8.29 2.40 -14.63
N ASP A 92 8.56 3.06 -13.50
CA ASP A 92 8.24 2.58 -12.15
C ASP A 92 7.56 3.71 -11.34
N MET A 93 6.70 3.32 -10.40
CA MET A 93 5.96 4.22 -9.52
C MET A 93 6.11 3.76 -8.07
N ILE A 94 6.34 4.72 -7.17
CA ILE A 94 6.48 4.46 -5.74
C ILE A 94 5.61 5.43 -4.97
N ASP A 95 4.64 4.85 -4.25
CA ASP A 95 3.85 5.56 -3.26
C ASP A 95 4.66 5.78 -1.99
N ILE A 96 4.79 7.05 -1.61
CA ILE A 96 5.49 7.49 -0.41
C ILE A 96 4.47 8.07 0.56
N TYR A 97 4.31 7.40 1.70
CA TYR A 97 3.45 7.90 2.77
C TYR A 97 4.28 8.40 3.96
N SER A 98 4.29 9.72 4.19
CA SER A 98 5.09 10.36 5.25
C SER A 98 4.39 10.33 6.63
N CYS A 99 3.76 9.20 6.96
CA CYS A 99 3.04 9.02 8.21
C CYS A 99 3.75 7.95 9.05
N HIS A 100 4.56 8.42 10.01
CA HIS A 100 4.98 7.63 11.17
C HIS A 100 4.53 8.34 12.45
N PRO A 101 4.15 7.61 13.51
CA PRO A 101 3.73 8.22 14.76
C PRO A 101 4.95 8.76 15.52
N THR A 102 5.29 10.03 15.32
CA THR A 102 6.11 10.72 16.31
C THR A 102 5.23 11.02 17.51
N ILE A 103 5.61 10.49 18.67
CA ILE A 103 4.99 10.77 19.97
C ILE A 103 5.15 12.27 20.24
N SER A 104 4.17 13.06 19.82
CA SER A 104 4.01 14.47 20.16
C SER A 104 2.72 14.62 20.98
N PRO A 105 2.65 15.51 22.00
CA PRO A 105 1.47 15.64 22.83
C PRO A 105 0.29 16.12 21.98
N ARG A 106 -0.67 15.23 21.80
CA ARG A 106 -1.90 15.35 21.01
C ARG A 106 -2.68 16.64 21.34
N PRO A 107 -3.04 17.48 20.35
CA PRO A 107 -4.20 18.34 20.46
C PRO A 107 -5.45 17.45 20.48
N SER A 108 -6.26 17.58 21.52
CA SER A 108 -7.47 16.79 21.72
C SER A 108 -8.54 17.13 20.68
N PHE A 109 -8.63 16.36 19.59
CA PHE A 109 -9.79 16.37 18.72
C PHE A 109 -10.89 15.48 19.30
N SER A 110 -12.07 16.07 19.40
CA SER A 110 -13.31 15.43 19.83
C SER A 110 -13.69 14.34 18.84
N LEU A 111 -13.73 13.09 19.31
CA LEU A 111 -14.27 11.95 18.57
C LEU A 111 -15.79 12.01 18.62
N THR A 112 -16.37 12.65 17.61
CA THR A 112 -17.71 12.24 17.17
C THR A 112 -17.53 11.69 15.75
N PRO A 113 -17.56 10.35 15.55
CA PRO A 113 -17.46 9.79 14.21
C PRO A 113 -18.77 10.10 13.48
N SER A 114 -18.75 11.11 12.61
CA SER A 114 -19.75 11.14 11.54
C SER A 114 -19.42 9.97 10.62
N ARG A 115 -20.24 8.91 10.67
CA ARG A 115 -20.17 7.75 9.76
C ARG A 115 -20.57 8.18 8.35
N GLU A 116 -19.74 8.97 7.70
CA GLU A 116 -19.92 9.33 6.29
C GLU A 116 -19.07 8.37 5.46
N SER A 117 -19.73 7.58 4.61
CA SER A 117 -19.08 6.82 3.54
C SER A 117 -18.70 7.74 2.38
N LEU A 118 -17.79 7.30 1.51
CA LEU A 118 -17.53 7.90 0.20
C LEU A 118 -18.23 7.10 -0.89
N SER A 119 -18.68 7.79 -1.93
CA SER A 119 -19.11 7.17 -3.18
C SER A 119 -17.89 6.94 -4.06
N ALA A 120 -17.72 5.72 -4.56
CA ALA A 120 -16.77 5.42 -5.62
C ALA A 120 -17.48 4.71 -6.78
N THR A 121 -16.93 4.80 -7.98
CA THR A 121 -17.54 4.23 -9.18
C THR A 121 -16.46 3.62 -10.06
N LEU A 122 -16.67 2.39 -10.52
CA LEU A 122 -15.96 1.78 -11.64
C LEU A 122 -16.80 1.97 -12.90
N GLU A 123 -16.24 2.68 -13.87
CA GLU A 123 -16.74 2.71 -15.24
C GLU A 123 -15.89 1.76 -16.09
N LEU A 124 -16.47 0.65 -16.54
CA LEU A 124 -15.80 -0.37 -17.34
C LEU A 124 -16.45 -0.47 -18.71
N GLN A 125 -15.72 -0.16 -19.78
CA GLN A 125 -16.12 -0.46 -21.14
C GLN A 125 -15.30 -1.64 -21.67
N THR A 126 -15.99 -2.74 -21.98
CA THR A 126 -15.34 -3.95 -22.49
C THR A 126 -15.00 -3.84 -23.98
N HIS A 127 -14.08 -4.69 -24.46
CA HIS A 127 -13.74 -4.84 -25.88
C HIS A 127 -14.45 -6.05 -26.51
N ARG A 128 -13.82 -6.67 -27.52
CA ARG A 128 -14.41 -7.82 -28.24
C ARG A 128 -14.32 -9.12 -27.46
N TYR A 129 -13.41 -9.20 -26.49
CA TYR A 129 -13.15 -10.41 -25.69
C TYR A 129 -13.39 -10.12 -24.20
N PRO A 130 -14.61 -9.70 -23.84
CA PRO A 130 -14.95 -9.26 -22.49
C PRO A 130 -14.85 -10.37 -21.43
N HIS A 131 -14.70 -11.63 -21.87
CA HIS A 131 -14.56 -12.78 -21.00
C HIS A 131 -13.16 -12.86 -20.38
N GLU A 132 -12.17 -12.23 -21.02
CA GLU A 132 -10.78 -12.12 -20.56
C GLU A 132 -10.63 -11.22 -19.34
N ILE A 133 -11.69 -10.50 -18.94
CA ILE A 133 -11.61 -9.44 -17.93
C ILE A 133 -12.21 -9.88 -16.60
N SER A 134 -11.42 -9.76 -15.54
CA SER A 134 -11.88 -9.88 -14.16
C SER A 134 -11.34 -8.71 -13.31
N TRP A 135 -11.99 -8.41 -12.18
CA TRP A 135 -11.53 -7.37 -11.26
C TRP A 135 -12.00 -7.64 -9.82
N SER A 136 -11.36 -7.00 -8.86
CA SER A 136 -11.81 -6.94 -7.46
C SER A 136 -11.54 -5.59 -6.83
N LEU A 137 -12.23 -5.32 -5.73
CA LEU A 137 -12.00 -4.20 -4.83
C LEU A 137 -11.94 -4.72 -3.40
N VAL A 138 -10.82 -4.50 -2.73
CA VAL A 138 -10.54 -5.06 -1.39
C VAL A 138 -10.13 -3.94 -0.42
N GLU A 139 -10.63 -3.96 0.81
CA GLU A 139 -10.10 -3.15 1.91
C GLU A 139 -8.78 -3.76 2.41
N VAL A 140 -7.69 -3.03 2.23
CA VAL A 140 -6.33 -3.57 2.37
C VAL A 140 -6.00 -4.01 3.80
N ARG A 141 -6.46 -3.26 4.82
CA ARG A 141 -6.09 -3.56 6.22
C ARG A 141 -6.70 -4.87 6.72
N THR A 142 -7.96 -5.13 6.38
CA THR A 142 -8.67 -6.32 6.84
C THR A 142 -8.72 -7.42 5.79
N GLY A 143 -8.34 -7.13 4.54
CA GLY A 143 -8.55 -8.03 3.42
C GLY A 143 -10.00 -8.13 2.97
N LYS A 144 -10.93 -7.38 3.61
CA LYS A 144 -12.36 -7.47 3.35
C LYS A 144 -12.65 -7.16 1.90
N ILE A 145 -13.20 -8.16 1.21
CA ILE A 145 -13.71 -8.02 -0.16
C ILE A 145 -14.89 -7.04 -0.13
N ILE A 146 -14.77 -5.95 -0.89
CA ILE A 146 -15.84 -4.97 -1.08
C ILE A 146 -16.72 -5.40 -2.24
N ASP A 147 -16.09 -5.74 -3.37
CA ASP A 147 -16.78 -6.25 -4.56
C ASP A 147 -15.79 -6.94 -5.51
N TYR A 148 -16.29 -7.71 -6.47
CA TYR A 148 -15.50 -8.30 -7.56
C TYR A 148 -16.38 -8.64 -8.76
N GLY A 149 -15.76 -8.76 -9.94
CA GLY A 149 -16.47 -9.01 -11.18
C GLY A 149 -15.64 -9.78 -12.21
N PRO A 150 -16.29 -10.51 -13.14
CA PRO A 150 -17.73 -10.81 -13.13
C PRO A 150 -18.09 -11.70 -11.93
N SER A 151 -19.35 -11.65 -11.47
CA SER A 151 -19.81 -12.51 -10.38
C SER A 151 -19.70 -14.00 -10.77
N ASP A 152 -19.65 -14.90 -9.78
CA ASP A 152 -19.45 -16.34 -9.98
C ASP A 152 -20.32 -16.91 -11.12
N GLY A 153 -19.67 -17.33 -12.21
CA GLY A 153 -20.33 -17.96 -13.36
C GLY A 153 -20.99 -17.00 -14.36
N ASP A 154 -20.88 -15.69 -14.16
CA ASP A 154 -21.31 -14.67 -15.11
C ASP A 154 -20.20 -14.31 -16.10
N THR A 155 -20.58 -13.72 -17.23
CA THR A 155 -19.65 -13.18 -18.23
C THR A 155 -20.11 -11.80 -18.68
N TYR A 156 -19.14 -10.96 -19.04
CA TYR A 156 -19.44 -9.65 -19.61
C TYR A 156 -19.86 -9.76 -21.08
N VAL A 157 -20.66 -8.80 -21.51
CA VAL A 157 -21.07 -8.62 -22.90
C VAL A 157 -20.03 -7.77 -23.61
N LYS A 158 -19.71 -8.13 -24.85
CA LYS A 158 -18.70 -7.44 -25.66
C LYS A 158 -19.11 -5.98 -25.93
N ARG A 159 -18.13 -5.06 -25.96
CA ARG A 159 -18.32 -3.63 -26.31
C ARG A 159 -19.43 -2.96 -25.51
N THR A 160 -19.56 -3.35 -24.26
CA THR A 160 -20.63 -2.87 -23.39
C THR A 160 -20.02 -2.05 -22.25
N LYS A 161 -20.70 -0.96 -21.89
CA LYS A 161 -20.32 -0.11 -20.78
C LYS A 161 -21.08 -0.55 -19.52
N TYR A 162 -20.34 -0.76 -18.45
CA TYR A 162 -20.79 -1.08 -17.11
C TYR A 162 -20.43 0.08 -16.19
N ILE A 163 -21.33 0.41 -15.27
CA ILE A 163 -21.10 1.38 -14.20
C ILE A 163 -21.44 0.65 -12.91
N ILE A 164 -20.44 0.51 -12.05
CA ILE A 164 -20.54 -0.20 -10.78
C ILE A 164 -20.23 0.81 -9.67
N ASP A 165 -21.19 1.02 -8.78
CA ASP A 165 -21.06 1.99 -7.69
C ASP A 165 -20.71 1.28 -6.38
N PHE A 166 -19.72 1.81 -5.68
CA PHE A 166 -19.23 1.34 -4.40
C PHE A 166 -19.50 2.37 -3.30
N THR A 167 -19.73 1.86 -2.09
CA THR A 167 -19.78 2.67 -0.88
C THR A 167 -18.59 2.34 -0.02
N LEU A 168 -17.61 3.25 0.04
CA LEU A 168 -16.36 3.06 0.77
C LEU A 168 -16.42 3.70 2.15
N GLU A 169 -15.88 3.05 3.17
CA GLU A 169 -15.71 3.65 4.48
C GLU A 169 -14.57 4.68 4.42
N ARG A 170 -14.75 5.84 5.05
CA ARG A 170 -13.70 6.87 5.07
C ARG A 170 -12.48 6.43 5.89
N CYS A 171 -11.33 6.98 5.50
CA CYS A 171 -10.04 6.78 6.15
C CYS A 171 -9.58 5.31 6.19
N MET A 172 -10.04 4.53 5.22
CA MET A 172 -9.57 3.20 4.88
C MET A 172 -8.79 3.22 3.56
N GLU A 173 -8.03 2.17 3.34
CA GLU A 173 -7.27 1.94 2.11
C GLU A 173 -7.90 0.78 1.34
N TYR A 174 -8.11 0.99 0.05
CA TYR A 174 -8.66 -0.01 -0.84
C TYR A 174 -7.74 -0.24 -2.02
N LEU A 175 -7.66 -1.50 -2.48
CA LEU A 175 -6.95 -1.88 -3.69
C LEU A 175 -7.97 -2.39 -4.69
N PHE A 176 -8.11 -1.67 -5.81
CA PHE A 176 -8.75 -2.19 -6.99
C PHE A 176 -7.72 -2.95 -7.83
N THR A 177 -8.08 -4.12 -8.33
CA THR A 177 -7.25 -4.92 -9.24
C THR A 177 -8.10 -5.32 -10.43
N ILE A 178 -7.61 -5.16 -11.65
CA ILE A 178 -8.25 -5.63 -12.88
C ILE A 178 -7.26 -6.44 -13.70
N ASN A 179 -7.73 -7.56 -14.23
CA ASN A 179 -6.93 -8.52 -15.00
C ASN A 179 -7.47 -8.69 -16.41
N ASP A 180 -6.57 -9.07 -17.31
CA ASP A 180 -6.82 -9.48 -18.68
C ASP A 180 -6.05 -10.77 -18.99
N SER A 181 -6.73 -11.87 -19.34
CA SER A 181 -6.07 -13.18 -19.47
C SER A 181 -5.15 -13.30 -20.68
N TYR A 182 -5.32 -12.49 -21.71
CA TYR A 182 -4.51 -12.52 -22.92
C TYR A 182 -3.32 -11.55 -22.89
N GLY A 183 -3.35 -10.58 -21.97
CA GLY A 183 -2.27 -9.64 -21.77
C GLY A 183 -2.23 -8.52 -22.82
N ASP A 184 -3.35 -8.24 -23.50
CA ASP A 184 -3.49 -7.10 -24.42
C ASP A 184 -4.33 -5.96 -23.81
N GLY A 185 -4.73 -6.10 -22.55
CA GLY A 185 -5.50 -5.14 -21.79
C GLY A 185 -6.94 -5.02 -22.31
N LEU A 186 -7.49 -3.80 -22.28
CA LEU A 186 -8.86 -3.55 -22.72
C LEU A 186 -8.97 -3.10 -24.18
N ASN A 187 -7.89 -2.98 -24.94
CA ASN A 187 -7.80 -2.64 -26.37
C ASN A 187 -9.14 -2.29 -27.09
N HIS A 188 -9.47 -0.99 -27.16
CA HIS A 188 -10.76 -0.38 -27.57
C HIS A 188 -11.91 -0.37 -26.54
N GLY A 189 -11.60 -0.77 -25.32
CA GLY A 189 -12.32 -0.56 -24.08
C GLY A 189 -11.50 0.31 -23.12
N TYR A 190 -11.97 0.46 -21.89
CA TYR A 190 -11.24 1.12 -20.81
C TYR A 190 -11.87 0.79 -19.46
N PHE A 191 -11.12 1.00 -18.38
CA PHE A 191 -11.69 1.14 -17.05
C PHE A 191 -11.33 2.51 -16.45
N ARG A 192 -12.19 3.04 -15.58
CA ARG A 192 -11.93 4.26 -14.81
C ARG A 192 -12.51 4.08 -13.41
N ILE A 193 -11.68 4.33 -12.41
CA ILE A 193 -12.15 4.45 -11.03
C ILE A 193 -12.35 5.93 -10.73
N SER A 194 -13.46 6.28 -10.09
CA SER A 194 -13.70 7.63 -9.57
C SER A 194 -14.14 7.58 -8.12
N VAL A 195 -13.68 8.51 -7.29
CA VAL A 195 -14.09 8.68 -5.89
C VAL A 195 -14.65 10.08 -5.74
N GLU A 196 -15.88 10.22 -5.26
CA GLU A 196 -16.60 11.50 -5.17
C GLU A 196 -16.63 12.27 -6.51
N GLY A 197 -16.60 11.54 -7.63
CA GLY A 197 -16.58 12.10 -8.99
C GLY A 197 -15.20 12.50 -9.51
N GLU A 198 -14.13 12.34 -8.74
CA GLU A 198 -12.74 12.54 -9.19
C GLU A 198 -12.12 11.22 -9.65
N GLN A 199 -11.54 11.19 -10.85
CA GLN A 199 -10.92 9.99 -11.40
C GLN A 199 -9.58 9.68 -10.71
N ILE A 200 -9.43 8.44 -10.27
CA ILE A 200 -8.17 7.87 -9.75
C ILE A 200 -7.58 6.97 -10.84
N TYR A 201 -6.28 7.11 -11.09
CA TYR A 201 -5.55 6.34 -12.09
C TYR A 201 -4.80 5.19 -11.42
N GLY A 202 -4.62 4.10 -12.17
CA GLY A 202 -3.87 2.94 -11.72
C GLY A 202 -2.42 2.99 -12.17
N THR A 203 -1.81 1.82 -12.32
CA THR A 203 -0.48 1.64 -12.91
C THR A 203 -0.48 1.79 -14.43
N SER A 204 -1.66 1.91 -15.07
CA SER A 204 -1.80 2.26 -16.49
C SER A 204 -2.79 3.41 -16.75
N ASP A 205 -2.97 3.73 -18.04
CA ASP A 205 -3.97 4.69 -18.52
C ASP A 205 -5.42 4.15 -18.52
N GLY A 206 -5.60 2.92 -18.03
CA GLY A 206 -6.87 2.22 -17.96
C GLY A 206 -7.26 1.51 -19.26
N THR A 207 -6.37 1.45 -20.26
CA THR A 207 -6.62 0.81 -21.56
C THR A 207 -5.63 -0.31 -21.88
N ASN A 208 -4.33 -0.08 -21.70
CA ASN A 208 -3.29 -1.05 -22.02
C ASN A 208 -2.46 -1.35 -20.77
N PHE A 209 -2.74 -2.49 -20.13
CA PHE A 209 -2.09 -2.89 -18.87
C PHE A 209 -1.53 -4.32 -18.90
N ASN A 210 -1.29 -4.84 -20.10
CA ASN A 210 -0.97 -6.24 -20.31
C ASN A 210 -1.95 -7.13 -19.53
N TYR A 211 -1.47 -7.97 -18.62
CA TYR A 211 -2.28 -8.92 -17.87
C TYR A 211 -2.98 -8.33 -16.63
N ARG A 212 -2.51 -7.19 -16.09
CA ARG A 212 -3.07 -6.62 -14.85
C ARG A 212 -2.80 -5.12 -14.66
N ASP A 213 -3.79 -4.41 -14.12
CA ASP A 213 -3.67 -3.07 -13.54
C ASP A 213 -4.16 -3.04 -12.07
N THR A 214 -3.65 -2.11 -11.28
CA THR A 214 -4.09 -1.87 -9.91
C THR A 214 -4.29 -0.38 -9.62
N VAL A 215 -5.35 -0.04 -8.87
CA VAL A 215 -5.62 1.32 -8.40
C VAL A 215 -5.68 1.33 -6.86
N SER A 216 -4.77 2.08 -6.24
CA SER A 216 -4.76 2.34 -4.80
C SER A 216 -5.71 3.50 -4.47
N ILE A 217 -6.67 3.27 -3.57
CA ILE A 217 -7.68 4.24 -3.19
C ILE A 217 -7.57 4.54 -1.70
N LEU A 218 -7.14 5.75 -1.36
CA LEU A 218 -7.13 6.24 0.02
C LEU A 218 -8.37 7.11 0.28
N SER A 219 -9.30 6.59 1.07
CA SER A 219 -10.61 7.22 1.32
C SER A 219 -10.59 8.30 2.43
N CYS A 220 -9.45 8.92 2.71
CA CYS A 220 -9.29 9.87 3.82
C CYS A 220 -9.53 11.35 3.41
N HIS A 221 -10.67 11.66 2.80
CA HIS A 221 -10.99 13.07 2.53
C HIS A 221 -11.70 13.74 3.72
N PRO A 222 -11.29 14.94 4.17
CA PRO A 222 -12.12 15.73 5.07
C PRO A 222 -13.41 16.15 4.36
N SER A 223 -14.55 15.95 5.03
CA SER A 223 -15.81 16.59 4.63
C SER A 223 -15.57 18.09 4.73
N VAL A 224 -15.58 18.81 3.60
CA VAL A 224 -15.57 20.27 3.63
C VAL A 224 -16.92 20.70 4.20
N SER A 225 -16.96 20.85 5.52
CA SER A 225 -18.10 21.45 6.22
C SER A 225 -18.37 22.84 5.60
N PRO A 226 -19.64 23.23 5.37
CA PRO A 226 -19.95 24.52 4.76
C PRO A 226 -19.28 25.64 5.55
N GLN A 227 -18.41 26.38 4.85
CA GLN A 227 -17.61 27.47 5.37
C GLN A 227 -18.51 28.46 6.15
N PRO A 228 -18.13 28.91 7.36
CA PRO A 228 -18.91 29.90 8.09
C PRO A 228 -19.06 31.14 7.21
N THR A 229 -20.32 31.51 6.96
CA THR A 229 -20.68 32.67 6.17
C THR A 229 -19.98 33.89 6.72
N THR A 230 -19.31 34.62 5.84
CA THR A 230 -18.60 35.87 6.13
C THR A 230 -19.54 36.84 6.85
N SER A 231 -19.30 37.04 8.15
CA SER A 231 -20.04 38.03 8.94
C SER A 231 -19.69 39.43 8.45
N ALA A 232 -20.70 40.11 7.91
CA ALA A 232 -20.56 41.45 7.38
C ALA A 232 -20.28 42.49 8.49
N ARG A 233 -19.21 43.26 8.25
CA ARG A 233 -19.02 44.68 8.61
C ARG A 233 -18.77 45.01 10.10
N PRO A 234 -17.65 45.69 10.45
CA PRO A 234 -17.49 46.29 11.76
C PRO A 234 -18.42 47.51 11.91
N SER A 235 -19.30 47.47 12.92
CA SER A 235 -20.03 48.65 13.38
C SER A 235 -19.17 49.44 14.35
N SER A 236 -18.80 50.66 13.95
CA SER A 236 -18.11 51.63 14.79
C SER A 236 -19.07 52.22 15.84
N ARG A 237 -18.94 51.81 17.10
CA ARG A 237 -19.43 52.63 18.22
C ARG A 237 -18.61 52.43 19.50
N PRO A 238 -18.05 53.50 20.08
CA PRO A 238 -17.27 53.41 21.32
C PRO A 238 -18.18 53.48 22.55
N SER A 239 -17.92 52.65 23.57
CA SER A 239 -18.44 52.91 24.91
C SER A 239 -17.54 52.33 26.02
N LYS A 240 -16.84 53.27 26.66
CA LYS A 240 -16.54 53.39 28.10
C LYS A 240 -15.87 52.22 28.85
N ARG A 241 -14.59 52.49 29.11
CA ARG A 241 -13.73 52.02 30.20
C ARG A 241 -14.45 51.96 31.55
N LEU A 242 -14.40 50.79 32.19
CA LEU A 242 -14.54 50.65 33.64
C LEU A 242 -13.23 50.12 34.22
N THR A 243 -12.64 50.93 35.08
CA THR A 243 -11.49 50.63 35.93
C THR A 243 -11.86 49.64 37.01
N TYR A 244 -11.10 48.54 37.16
CA TYR A 244 -11.06 47.81 38.42
C TYR A 244 -9.63 47.49 38.84
N LYS A 245 -9.40 47.68 40.13
CA LYS A 245 -8.11 47.80 40.80
C LYS A 245 -7.43 46.44 40.99
N ARG A 246 -6.09 46.44 40.94
CA ARG A 246 -5.23 45.39 41.52
C ARG A 246 -5.44 45.28 43.04
N PRO A 247 -5.29 44.08 43.59
CA PRO A 247 -4.61 43.91 44.87
C PRO A 247 -3.24 43.26 44.69
N TYR A 248 -2.37 43.64 45.62
CA TYR A 248 -0.95 43.34 45.71
C TYR A 248 -0.69 42.03 46.49
N ASN A 249 0.30 41.27 46.02
CA ASN A 249 1.30 40.38 46.67
C ASN A 249 1.17 40.08 48.19
N PRO A 250 1.61 38.90 48.71
CA PRO A 250 3.06 38.66 48.81
C PRO A 250 3.58 37.21 48.65
N TYR A 251 4.75 37.14 48.01
CA TYR A 251 5.91 36.26 48.20
C TYR A 251 5.96 35.43 49.50
N VAL A 252 6.20 34.11 49.39
CA VAL A 252 6.79 33.27 50.45
C VAL A 252 7.75 32.23 49.81
N PRO A 253 8.93 31.95 50.41
CA PRO A 253 10.08 31.33 49.75
C PRO A 253 10.10 29.80 49.77
N SER A 254 10.88 29.22 48.85
CA SER A 254 11.25 27.81 48.74
C SER A 254 12.02 27.28 49.97
N PRO A 255 11.84 26.01 50.34
CA PRO A 255 12.84 25.26 51.10
C PRO A 255 13.58 24.23 50.23
N SER A 256 14.85 24.10 50.58
CA SER A 256 15.90 23.22 50.06
C SER A 256 15.67 21.71 50.24
N THR A 257 16.29 20.97 49.34
CA THR A 257 16.57 19.52 49.33
C THR A 257 16.96 18.90 50.69
N PRO A 258 16.67 17.61 50.86
CA PRO A 258 17.76 16.66 51.08
C PRO A 258 17.67 15.39 50.21
N VAL A 259 18.85 14.91 49.82
CA VAL A 259 19.11 13.56 49.26
C VAL A 259 18.78 12.50 50.30
N PRO A 260 18.24 11.34 49.88
CA PRO A 260 18.75 10.10 50.47
C PRO A 260 19.04 8.98 49.45
N THR A 261 19.95 8.15 49.93
CA THR A 261 20.70 7.03 49.38
C THR A 261 19.86 5.83 48.97
N SER A 262 20.46 4.99 48.14
CA SER A 262 19.95 3.74 47.57
C SER A 262 19.34 2.75 48.57
N ARG A 263 18.26 2.09 48.16
CA ARG A 263 17.93 0.69 48.54
C ARG A 263 17.08 0.02 47.46
N ARG A 264 17.52 -1.15 47.03
CA ARG A 264 16.76 -2.15 46.26
C ARG A 264 15.54 -2.61 47.07
N ILE A 265 14.43 -2.96 46.39
CA ILE A 265 13.76 -4.28 46.43
C ILE A 265 12.45 -4.29 45.60
N ALA A 266 12.26 -5.41 44.89
CA ALA A 266 11.06 -6.07 44.37
C ALA A 266 10.16 -5.41 43.30
N LYS A 267 10.13 -6.08 42.13
CA LYS A 267 9.12 -5.97 41.07
C LYS A 267 7.75 -6.47 41.57
N GLY A 268 6.72 -5.66 41.40
CA GLY A 268 5.33 -6.08 41.26
C GLY A 268 4.87 -5.88 39.80
N PRO A 269 3.84 -6.59 39.31
CA PRO A 269 3.51 -6.64 37.90
C PRO A 269 2.78 -5.36 37.46
N GLN A 270 3.40 -4.56 36.60
CA GLN A 270 2.70 -3.50 35.89
C GLN A 270 2.23 -4.01 34.53
N LYS A 271 0.91 -3.94 34.33
CA LYS A 271 0.25 -4.05 33.02
C LYS A 271 0.82 -2.98 32.08
N SER A 272 1.48 -3.38 31.00
CA SER A 272 1.83 -2.49 29.90
C SER A 272 0.82 -2.67 28.75
N PHE A 273 0.12 -1.59 28.43
CA PHE A 273 -0.66 -1.44 27.21
C PHE A 273 0.24 -0.88 26.09
N GLY A 274 -0.01 -1.36 24.88
CA GLY A 274 0.93 -1.39 23.76
C GLY A 274 1.31 -0.02 23.18
N GLY A 275 2.62 0.12 22.99
CA GLY A 275 3.27 1.03 22.06
C GLY A 275 4.51 0.28 21.59
N GLY A 276 4.50 -0.25 20.37
CA GLY A 276 5.47 -1.21 19.88
C GLY A 276 6.90 -0.66 19.90
N ARG A 277 7.67 -1.05 20.91
CA ARG A 277 9.13 -1.10 20.84
C ARG A 277 9.49 -2.52 20.46
N CYS A 278 10.33 -2.70 19.44
CA CYS A 278 10.96 -3.99 19.17
C CYS A 278 11.80 -4.37 20.40
N TYR A 279 11.37 -5.38 21.14
CA TYR A 279 12.16 -5.96 22.23
C TYR A 279 13.00 -7.08 21.64
N TYR A 280 14.30 -6.88 21.58
CA TYR A 280 15.27 -7.88 21.15
C TYR A 280 15.76 -8.65 22.37
N ASP A 281 15.67 -9.99 22.34
CA ASP A 281 16.44 -10.82 23.27
C ASP A 281 17.91 -10.88 22.81
N GLY A 282 18.81 -11.33 23.69
CA GLY A 282 20.28 -11.21 23.57
C GLY A 282 20.93 -11.95 22.38
N ASP A 283 20.14 -12.59 21.53
CA ASP A 283 20.50 -13.19 20.25
C ASP A 283 20.12 -12.32 19.04
N GLY A 284 19.46 -11.16 19.25
CA GLY A 284 19.17 -10.15 18.22
C GLY A 284 17.79 -10.25 17.59
N TYR A 285 16.87 -11.08 18.09
CA TYR A 285 15.59 -11.38 17.44
C TYR A 285 14.38 -11.21 18.36
N ASN A 286 13.24 -10.83 17.77
CA ASN A 286 11.95 -10.64 18.46
C ASN A 286 11.04 -11.85 18.22
N TYR A 287 11.02 -12.78 19.17
CA TYR A 287 10.23 -14.03 19.10
C TYR A 287 8.76 -13.87 19.54
N TYR A 288 8.35 -12.67 19.98
CA TYR A 288 7.08 -12.48 20.70
C TYR A 288 6.10 -11.55 20.00
N GLN A 289 6.47 -10.96 18.86
CA GLN A 289 5.58 -10.08 18.12
C GLN A 289 4.90 -10.85 16.98
N SER A 290 3.57 -10.90 17.05
CA SER A 290 2.73 -11.42 15.98
C SER A 290 2.40 -10.33 14.96
N PHE A 291 2.30 -10.70 13.70
CA PHE A 291 1.89 -9.82 12.60
C PHE A 291 0.79 -10.50 11.78
N SER A 292 -0.02 -9.69 11.09
CA SER A 292 -1.11 -10.15 10.24
C SER A 292 -0.61 -10.42 8.84
N VAL A 293 -1.03 -11.55 8.26
CA VAL A 293 -0.80 -11.87 6.86
C VAL A 293 -2.14 -12.22 6.21
N ILE A 294 -2.41 -11.67 5.03
CA ILE A 294 -3.65 -11.89 4.30
C ILE A 294 -3.30 -12.31 2.87
N LEU A 295 -3.84 -13.43 2.42
CA LEU A 295 -3.84 -13.84 1.02
C LEU A 295 -5.23 -13.56 0.44
N ILE A 296 -5.25 -12.79 -0.65
CA ILE A 296 -6.40 -12.65 -1.54
C ILE A 296 -6.09 -13.46 -2.79
N LEU A 297 -6.92 -14.46 -3.11
CA LEU A 297 -6.75 -15.35 -4.25
C LEU A 297 -8.03 -15.35 -5.08
N LEU A 298 -8.00 -14.78 -6.27
CA LEU A 298 -9.02 -15.01 -7.30
C LEU A 298 -8.56 -16.20 -8.13
N THR A 299 -9.35 -17.27 -8.16
CA THR A 299 -9.08 -18.40 -9.05
C THR A 299 -9.53 -18.11 -10.47
N ASP A 300 -8.91 -18.80 -11.44
CA ASP A 300 -9.34 -18.78 -12.84
C ASP A 300 -10.38 -19.88 -13.13
N ASP A 301 -10.58 -20.23 -14.40
CA ASP A 301 -11.53 -21.29 -14.79
C ASP A 301 -11.08 -22.70 -14.35
N TYR A 302 -9.81 -22.87 -13.94
CA TYR A 302 -9.17 -24.14 -13.60
C TYR A 302 -8.60 -24.13 -12.16
N PRO A 303 -9.46 -23.85 -11.17
CA PRO A 303 -9.06 -23.61 -9.78
C PRO A 303 -8.42 -24.82 -9.08
N LEU A 304 -8.56 -26.01 -9.67
CA LEU A 304 -8.05 -27.26 -9.11
C LEU A 304 -6.55 -27.43 -9.36
N ASP A 305 -5.99 -26.69 -10.30
CA ASP A 305 -4.57 -26.72 -10.62
C ASP A 305 -3.77 -25.86 -9.60
N THR A 306 -4.47 -24.99 -8.85
CA THR A 306 -3.88 -24.09 -7.86
C THR A 306 -3.76 -24.70 -6.46
N GLU A 307 -2.53 -24.76 -5.95
CA GLU A 307 -2.24 -25.05 -4.55
C GLU A 307 -1.24 -24.05 -3.98
N TRP A 308 -1.17 -23.91 -2.66
CA TRP A 308 -0.16 -23.07 -2.04
C TRP A 308 0.24 -23.58 -0.66
N ASN A 309 1.44 -23.20 -0.24
CA ASN A 309 1.95 -23.50 1.08
C ASN A 309 2.66 -22.28 1.68
N ILE A 310 2.74 -22.28 3.02
CA ILE A 310 3.61 -21.36 3.75
C ILE A 310 4.64 -22.19 4.51
N THR A 311 5.90 -21.86 4.31
CA THR A 311 7.01 -22.51 5.00
C THR A 311 7.82 -21.51 5.81
N HIS A 312 8.52 -21.98 6.83
CA HIS A 312 9.52 -21.20 7.55
C HIS A 312 10.81 -22.02 7.69
N GLN A 313 11.96 -21.35 7.59
CA GLN A 313 13.25 -21.98 7.82
C GLN A 313 13.56 -22.07 9.32
N ARG A 314 14.09 -23.23 9.75
CA ARG A 314 14.76 -23.40 11.05
C ARG A 314 16.02 -24.24 10.88
N GLU A 315 16.87 -24.23 11.91
CA GLU A 315 17.99 -25.17 12.00
C GLU A 315 17.47 -26.61 11.88
N GLY A 316 17.83 -27.30 10.79
CA GLY A 316 17.32 -28.63 10.45
C GLY A 316 16.36 -28.70 9.23
N GLY A 317 16.02 -27.57 8.58
CA GLY A 317 15.34 -27.57 7.29
C GLY A 317 14.15 -26.61 7.16
N LEU A 318 13.41 -26.75 6.06
CA LEU A 318 12.14 -26.06 5.79
C LEU A 318 10.98 -26.77 6.49
N PHE A 319 10.11 -26.01 7.16
CA PHE A 319 8.93 -26.54 7.84
C PHE A 319 7.68 -25.87 7.29
N SER A 320 6.71 -26.65 6.81
CA SER A 320 5.41 -26.15 6.38
C SER A 320 4.50 -25.86 7.58
N LEU A 321 3.73 -24.77 7.49
CA LEU A 321 2.60 -24.53 8.37
C LEU A 321 1.49 -25.56 8.10
N ARG A 322 0.61 -25.75 9.08
CA ARG A 322 -0.51 -26.71 8.96
C ARG A 322 -1.62 -26.24 8.02
N ASP A 323 -1.61 -24.97 7.65
CA ASP A 323 -2.66 -24.30 6.90
C ASP A 323 -2.13 -24.03 5.49
N ASN A 324 -1.98 -25.10 4.70
CA ASN A 324 -1.71 -25.05 3.25
C ASN A 324 -3.04 -25.16 2.49
N GLY A 325 -3.10 -24.65 1.27
CA GLY A 325 -4.31 -24.63 0.46
C GLY A 325 -4.26 -25.53 -0.78
N PRO A 326 -5.43 -25.98 -1.28
CA PRO A 326 -6.75 -25.91 -0.63
C PRO A 326 -6.86 -26.83 0.61
N LYS A 327 -7.76 -26.50 1.55
CA LYS A 327 -7.94 -27.30 2.79
C LYS A 327 -8.37 -28.72 2.47
N VAL A 328 -7.95 -29.70 3.29
CA VAL A 328 -8.25 -31.12 3.07
C VAL A 328 -9.77 -31.34 3.00
N GLY A 329 -10.25 -31.77 1.83
CA GLY A 329 -11.67 -32.03 1.56
C GLY A 329 -12.44 -30.83 1.02
N GLU A 330 -11.79 -29.69 0.85
CA GLU A 330 -12.31 -28.51 0.16
C GLU A 330 -11.63 -28.41 -1.21
N LEU A 331 -12.40 -28.04 -2.23
CA LEU A 331 -11.90 -27.74 -3.56
C LEU A 331 -12.17 -26.28 -3.84
N TYR A 332 -11.22 -25.61 -4.49
CA TYR A 332 -11.46 -24.29 -5.03
C TYR A 332 -12.51 -24.37 -6.15
N LYS A 333 -13.31 -23.32 -6.26
CA LYS A 333 -14.31 -23.11 -7.31
C LYS A 333 -13.72 -22.16 -8.35
N ALA A 334 -14.18 -22.27 -9.58
CA ALA A 334 -13.72 -21.43 -10.67
C ALA A 334 -14.16 -19.98 -10.42
N ASN A 335 -13.31 -19.03 -10.81
CA ASN A 335 -13.64 -17.60 -10.82
C ASN A 335 -14.13 -17.08 -9.47
N THR A 336 -13.55 -17.57 -8.39
CA THR A 336 -14.02 -17.32 -7.02
C THR A 336 -12.92 -16.64 -6.23
N LEU A 337 -13.29 -15.54 -5.55
CA LEU A 337 -12.37 -14.78 -4.71
C LEU A 337 -12.33 -15.36 -3.29
N TYR A 338 -11.14 -15.77 -2.86
CA TYR A 338 -10.85 -16.30 -1.54
C TYR A 338 -10.01 -15.32 -0.73
N GLN A 339 -10.30 -15.25 0.57
CA GLN A 339 -9.52 -14.51 1.57
C GLN A 339 -9.06 -15.49 2.65
N ILE A 340 -7.75 -15.59 2.84
CA ILE A 340 -7.11 -16.44 3.85
C ILE A 340 -6.28 -15.55 4.76
N GLU A 341 -6.45 -15.71 6.07
CA GLU A 341 -5.78 -14.88 7.08
C GLU A 341 -4.92 -15.71 8.01
N TRP A 342 -3.72 -15.19 8.31
CA TRP A 342 -2.84 -15.73 9.32
C TRP A 342 -2.44 -14.67 10.33
N THR A 343 -2.20 -15.14 11.55
CA THR A 343 -1.43 -14.41 12.55
C THR A 343 -0.13 -15.16 12.74
N LEU A 344 0.96 -14.65 12.18
CA LEU A 344 2.27 -15.29 12.21
C LEU A 344 3.17 -14.68 13.29
N THR A 345 4.19 -15.41 13.73
CA THR A 345 5.16 -14.96 14.75
C THR A 345 6.57 -15.34 14.34
N GLY A 346 7.54 -14.43 14.41
CA GLY A 346 8.95 -14.76 14.17
C GLY A 346 9.55 -14.20 12.88
N ARG A 347 10.54 -14.92 12.32
CA ARG A 347 11.68 -14.35 11.56
C ARG A 347 11.48 -14.18 10.06
N GLU A 348 10.98 -15.18 9.34
CA GLU A 348 10.75 -15.10 7.89
C GLU A 348 9.93 -16.31 7.46
N TYR A 349 8.98 -16.07 6.59
CA TYR A 349 8.17 -17.11 5.97
C TYR A 349 8.31 -16.99 4.46
N LEU A 350 8.20 -18.12 3.77
CA LEU A 350 8.08 -18.19 2.32
C LEU A 350 6.68 -18.70 2.01
N PHE A 351 5.88 -17.87 1.37
CA PHE A 351 4.69 -18.33 0.69
C PHE A 351 5.10 -18.83 -0.69
N THR A 352 4.57 -19.98 -1.09
CA THR A 352 4.74 -20.54 -2.43
C THR A 352 3.37 -20.94 -2.96
N ILE A 353 3.04 -20.45 -4.15
CA ILE A 353 1.88 -20.88 -4.93
C ILE A 353 2.38 -21.71 -6.10
N ASN A 354 1.68 -22.80 -6.40
CA ASN A 354 1.95 -23.65 -7.55
C ASN A 354 0.70 -23.78 -8.39
N ASP A 355 0.94 -23.91 -9.69
CA ASP A 355 -0.06 -24.23 -10.69
C ASP A 355 0.41 -25.47 -11.48
N GLU A 356 -0.40 -26.53 -11.48
CA GLU A 356 -0.06 -27.81 -12.14
C GLU A 356 0.00 -27.68 -13.67
N ALA A 357 -0.80 -26.79 -14.25
CA ALA A 357 -0.86 -26.56 -15.69
C ALA A 357 0.29 -25.71 -16.24
N ALA A 358 0.99 -25.00 -15.34
CA ALA A 358 2.09 -24.09 -15.62
C ALA A 358 1.72 -22.87 -16.47
N ASP A 359 0.49 -22.39 -16.34
CA ASP A 359 0.00 -21.12 -16.89
C ASP A 359 -0.40 -20.10 -15.81
N GLY A 360 -0.22 -20.46 -14.55
CA GLY A 360 -0.45 -19.58 -13.40
C GLY A 360 -1.93 -19.53 -13.05
N LEU A 361 -2.51 -18.33 -13.01
CA LEU A 361 -3.94 -18.11 -12.80
C LEU A 361 -4.57 -17.47 -14.04
N LEU A 362 -4.13 -17.87 -15.24
CA LEU A 362 -4.59 -17.30 -16.49
C LEU A 362 -5.36 -18.28 -17.36
N ARG A 363 -5.68 -19.47 -16.84
CA ARG A 363 -6.24 -20.52 -17.66
C ARG A 363 -7.73 -20.31 -17.89
N GLY A 364 -8.10 -20.34 -19.17
CA GLY A 364 -9.48 -20.26 -19.61
C GLY A 364 -9.89 -18.84 -19.98
N SER A 365 -11.15 -18.54 -19.73
CA SER A 365 -11.78 -17.29 -20.11
C SER A 365 -11.52 -16.21 -19.06
N THR A 366 -11.77 -16.49 -17.78
CA THR A 366 -11.67 -15.48 -16.72
C THR A 366 -10.34 -15.64 -15.97
N PRO A 367 -9.46 -14.63 -15.96
CA PRO A 367 -8.20 -14.72 -15.22
C PRO A 367 -8.42 -14.57 -13.72
N GLY A 368 -7.60 -15.28 -12.96
CA GLY A 368 -7.38 -15.10 -11.54
C GLY A 368 -6.08 -14.35 -11.22
N TYR A 369 -5.82 -14.16 -9.93
CA TYR A 369 -4.57 -13.62 -9.41
C TYR A 369 -4.45 -13.91 -7.92
N PHE A 370 -3.26 -13.69 -7.35
CA PHE A 370 -3.10 -13.60 -5.91
C PHE A 370 -2.42 -12.29 -5.46
N ASN A 371 -2.77 -11.83 -4.27
CA ASN A 371 -2.13 -10.73 -3.55
C ASN A 371 -1.86 -11.15 -2.10
N ILE A 372 -0.68 -10.81 -1.58
CA ILE A 372 -0.35 -11.02 -0.16
C ILE A 372 -0.14 -9.68 0.51
N PHE A 373 -0.69 -9.52 1.71
CA PHE A 373 -0.52 -8.35 2.55
C PHE A 373 0.12 -8.74 3.88
N VAL A 374 1.09 -7.96 4.33
CA VAL A 374 1.75 -8.09 5.64
C VAL A 374 1.49 -6.82 6.43
N ASP A 375 0.74 -6.92 7.54
CA ASP A 375 0.26 -5.78 8.33
C ASP A 375 -0.43 -4.68 7.48
N GLY A 376 -1.12 -5.09 6.41
CA GLY A 376 -1.80 -4.21 5.47
C GLY A 376 -0.91 -3.63 4.37
N VAL A 377 0.36 -4.03 4.26
CA VAL A 377 1.21 -3.64 3.13
C VAL A 377 1.27 -4.77 2.12
N ARG A 378 0.93 -4.49 0.85
CA ARG A 378 1.04 -5.48 -0.23
C ARG A 378 2.50 -5.88 -0.43
N VAL A 379 2.78 -7.18 -0.39
CA VAL A 379 4.08 -7.77 -0.71
C VAL A 379 3.97 -8.56 -2.01
N VAL A 380 4.97 -8.43 -2.86
CA VAL A 380 4.96 -8.93 -4.24
C VAL A 380 5.86 -10.16 -4.36
N GLY A 381 5.45 -11.12 -5.18
CA GLY A 381 6.24 -12.32 -5.48
C GLY A 381 7.35 -12.07 -6.49
N ASN A 382 7.93 -13.15 -7.02
CA ASN A 382 8.89 -13.08 -8.11
C ASN A 382 8.22 -12.59 -9.41
N VAL A 383 6.90 -12.79 -9.54
CA VAL A 383 6.10 -12.27 -10.64
C VAL A 383 5.18 -11.17 -10.12
N SER A 384 5.37 -9.96 -10.64
CA SER A 384 4.75 -8.76 -10.08
C SER A 384 3.22 -8.72 -10.23
N ASP A 385 2.70 -9.37 -11.28
CA ASP A 385 1.27 -9.42 -11.61
C ASP A 385 0.49 -10.51 -10.84
N GLY A 386 1.15 -11.39 -10.09
CA GLY A 386 0.51 -12.45 -9.30
C GLY A 386 -0.45 -13.35 -10.10
N SER A 387 -0.34 -13.37 -11.42
CA SER A 387 -1.28 -14.02 -12.34
C SER A 387 -0.52 -14.92 -13.32
N ASN A 388 0.51 -14.41 -14.02
CA ASN A 388 1.24 -15.14 -15.06
C ASN A 388 2.53 -15.80 -14.54
N PHE A 389 2.45 -16.53 -13.42
CA PHE A 389 3.65 -17.11 -12.81
C PHE A 389 4.08 -18.46 -13.38
N GLY A 390 3.40 -18.94 -14.42
CA GLY A 390 3.62 -20.27 -14.95
C GLY A 390 3.40 -21.33 -13.86
N ALA A 391 4.39 -22.18 -13.60
CA ALA A 391 4.25 -23.27 -12.64
C ALA A 391 4.30 -22.85 -11.16
N THR A 392 5.01 -21.78 -10.81
CA THR A 392 5.21 -21.41 -9.40
C THR A 392 5.58 -19.95 -9.21
N ASP A 393 5.07 -19.35 -8.14
CA ASP A 393 5.60 -18.10 -7.59
C ASP A 393 5.88 -18.24 -6.10
N SER A 394 6.71 -17.35 -5.56
CA SER A 394 6.95 -17.29 -4.12
C SER A 394 7.10 -15.86 -3.64
N VAL A 395 6.62 -15.62 -2.42
CA VAL A 395 6.66 -14.32 -1.74
C VAL A 395 7.37 -14.47 -0.41
N SER A 396 8.42 -13.69 -0.19
CA SER A 396 9.05 -13.56 1.12
C SER A 396 8.16 -12.73 2.05
N ILE A 397 7.72 -13.36 3.12
CA ILE A 397 6.92 -12.74 4.19
C ILE A 397 7.86 -12.49 5.36
N ILE A 398 8.32 -11.25 5.46
CA ILE A 398 9.23 -10.80 6.50
C ILE A 398 8.48 -9.83 7.39
N HIS A 399 8.59 -10.00 8.72
CA HIS A 399 8.06 -8.98 9.61
C HIS A 399 8.83 -7.67 9.37
N PRO A 400 8.17 -6.51 9.24
CA PRO A 400 8.85 -5.21 9.07
C PRO A 400 9.82 -4.81 10.21
N CYS A 401 9.95 -5.61 11.26
CA CYS A 401 10.85 -5.38 12.40
C CYS A 401 12.12 -6.26 12.36
N VAL A 402 12.38 -6.99 11.28
CA VAL A 402 13.60 -7.79 11.11
C VAL A 402 14.74 -6.86 10.69
N LYS A 403 15.77 -6.76 11.53
CA LYS A 403 16.99 -6.02 11.21
C LYS A 403 17.80 -6.78 10.15
N GLU A 404 18.36 -6.01 9.21
CA GLU A 404 19.40 -6.40 8.25
C GLU A 404 20.49 -7.33 8.81
#